data_AF-A0A4Q5RPU7-F1
#
_entry.id   AF-A0A4Q5RPU7-F1
#
_cell.length_a   1.000
_cell.length_b   1.000
_cell.length_c   1.000
_cell.angle_alpha   90.00
_cell.angle_beta   90.00
_cell.angle_gamma   90.00
#
_symmetry.space_group_name_H-M   'P 1'
#
loop_
_entity.id
_entity.type
_entity.pdbx_description
1 polymer ?
#
loop_
_entity_poly.entity_id
_entity_poly.type
_entity_poly.pdbx_seq_one_letter_code
_entity_poly.pdbx_strand_id
1 'polypeptide(L)'
;MSLSRYNEKRNFNVTPEPDGKSAKSSGSRTFVIQRHKATRLHYDFRLELDGTLKSWAIPKGPSLDPADKRLAVHVEDHPISYAKFEGNIPHGQYGGGDVIVWDQGVWKPHGDASAAYKSGKIKFTL
;
A
#
# COMPACT_ATOMS: atom_id res chain seq x y z
N MET A 1 6.56 14.32 8.35
CA MET A 1 6.79 13.83 6.97
C MET A 1 6.00 12.55 6.77
N SER A 2 5.28 12.38 5.66
CA SER A 2 4.38 11.22 5.46
C SER A 2 5.09 9.86 5.54
N LEU A 3 6.37 9.79 5.16
CA LEU A 3 7.19 8.57 5.17
C LEU A 3 8.10 8.42 6.41
N SER A 4 7.99 9.27 7.43
CA SER A 4 8.85 9.18 8.64
C SER A 4 8.69 7.83 9.33
N ARG A 5 7.43 7.46 9.62
CA ARG A 5 7.09 6.15 10.20
C ARG A 5 7.48 5.00 9.30
N TYR A 6 7.48 5.21 7.98
CA TYR A 6 7.94 4.19 7.06
C TYR A 6 9.42 3.91 7.30
N ASN A 7 10.26 4.96 7.23
CA ASN A 7 11.71 4.87 7.42
C ASN A 7 12.11 4.38 8.81
N GLU A 8 11.43 4.83 9.87
CA GLU A 8 11.69 4.40 11.26
C GLU A 8 11.52 2.89 11.47
N LYS A 9 10.63 2.25 10.69
CA LYS A 9 10.33 0.82 10.82
C LYS A 9 11.23 -0.09 9.98
N ARG A 10 12.09 0.44 9.10
CA ARG A 10 12.91 -0.35 8.19
C ARG A 10 14.39 -0.18 8.49
N ASN A 11 15.12 -1.27 8.31
CA ASN A 11 16.57 -1.24 8.22
C ASN A 11 16.99 -1.54 6.77
N PHE A 12 17.21 -0.50 5.97
CA PHE A 12 17.56 -0.62 4.54
C PHE A 12 18.94 -1.26 4.27
N ASN A 13 19.75 -1.50 5.32
CA ASN A 13 20.96 -2.32 5.18
C ASN A 13 20.66 -3.83 5.19
N VAL A 14 19.42 -4.22 5.53
CA VAL A 14 19.00 -5.61 5.67
C VAL A 14 17.87 -5.94 4.71
N THR A 15 16.85 -5.09 4.62
CA THR A 15 15.70 -5.31 3.73
C THR A 15 16.01 -4.84 2.29
N PRO A 16 15.58 -5.58 1.25
CA PRO A 16 15.65 -5.13 -0.14
C PRO A 16 14.54 -4.11 -0.50
N GLU A 17 13.69 -3.75 0.46
CA GLU A 17 12.66 -2.73 0.26
C GLU A 17 13.27 -1.37 -0.11
N PRO A 18 12.60 -0.58 -0.98
CA PRO A 18 13.08 0.73 -1.36
C PRO A 18 13.05 1.72 -0.20
N ASP A 19 13.94 2.69 -0.23
CA ASP A 19 14.00 3.77 0.75
C ASP A 19 12.77 4.69 0.66
N GLY A 20 12.35 5.24 1.81
CA GLY A 20 11.16 6.06 1.93
C GLY A 20 11.38 7.49 1.46
N LYS A 21 11.65 7.66 0.16
CA LYS A 21 11.71 8.95 -0.52
C LYS A 21 10.35 9.31 -1.09
N SER A 22 9.84 10.48 -0.71
CA SER A 22 8.64 11.03 -1.34
C SER A 22 8.98 11.46 -2.76
N ALA A 23 8.20 11.00 -3.74
CA ALA A 23 8.29 11.49 -5.10
C ALA A 23 7.32 12.66 -5.31
N LYS A 24 7.64 13.54 -6.28
CA LYS A 24 6.64 14.48 -6.77
C LYS A 24 5.49 13.65 -7.34
N SER A 25 4.26 13.95 -6.91
CA SER A 25 3.07 13.38 -7.53
C SER A 25 3.16 13.62 -9.04
N SER A 26 3.30 12.55 -9.81
CA SER A 26 3.32 12.60 -11.27
C SER A 26 1.91 12.79 -11.82
N GLY A 27 0.89 12.83 -10.95
CA GLY A 27 -0.51 12.71 -11.33
C GLY A 27 -0.90 11.27 -11.73
N SER A 28 0.04 10.31 -11.71
CA SER A 28 -0.32 8.90 -11.88
C SER A 28 -1.20 8.51 -10.70
N ARG A 29 -2.44 8.09 -10.97
CA ARG A 29 -3.32 7.57 -9.93
C ARG A 29 -3.06 6.08 -9.81
N THR A 30 -1.85 5.69 -9.43
CA THR A 30 -1.47 4.27 -9.38
C THR A 30 -2.17 3.57 -8.22
N PHE A 31 -2.67 2.35 -8.43
CA PHE A 31 -3.00 1.43 -7.35
C PHE A 31 -2.14 0.18 -7.45
N VAL A 32 -1.95 -0.48 -6.30
CA VAL A 32 -1.31 -1.79 -6.24
C VAL A 32 -1.98 -2.63 -5.16
N ILE A 33 -2.12 -3.92 -5.42
CA ILE A 33 -2.44 -4.94 -4.44
C ILE A 33 -1.23 -5.86 -4.35
N GLN A 34 -0.58 -5.90 -3.20
CA GLN A 34 0.50 -6.85 -2.93
C GLN A 34 -0.02 -8.02 -2.12
N ARG A 35 0.24 -9.25 -2.56
CA ARG A 35 0.00 -10.44 -1.74
C ARG A 35 1.21 -10.65 -0.84
N HIS A 36 0.98 -10.62 0.47
CA HIS A 36 2.03 -10.62 1.47
C HIS A 36 1.92 -11.85 2.37
N LYS A 37 2.86 -12.79 2.20
CA LYS A 37 2.99 -14.00 3.02
C LYS A 37 3.95 -13.74 4.18
N ALA A 38 3.51 -12.89 5.12
CA ALA A 38 4.17 -12.69 6.41
C ALA A 38 3.79 -13.81 7.39
N THR A 39 3.81 -13.53 8.70
CA THR A 39 3.29 -14.46 9.73
C THR A 39 1.87 -14.95 9.43
N ARG A 40 1.05 -14.08 8.82
CA ARG A 40 -0.25 -14.43 8.26
C ARG A 40 -0.31 -13.92 6.83
N LEU A 41 -0.89 -14.72 5.94
CA LEU A 41 -1.20 -14.27 4.59
C LEU A 41 -2.22 -13.13 4.67
N HIS A 42 -1.90 -12.03 4.00
CA HIS A 42 -2.79 -10.89 3.83
C HIS A 42 -2.49 -10.19 2.49
N TYR A 43 -3.27 -9.18 2.17
CA TYR A 43 -3.08 -8.36 0.98
C TYR A 43 -2.92 -6.91 1.38
N ASP A 44 -1.87 -6.26 0.92
CA ASP A 44 -1.67 -4.82 1.10
C ASP A 44 -2.26 -4.09 -0.10
N PHE A 45 -3.37 -3.38 0.13
CA PHE A 45 -3.99 -2.53 -0.88
C PHE A 45 -3.48 -1.11 -0.74
N ARG A 46 -3.06 -0.50 -1.84
CA ARG A 46 -2.44 0.83 -1.82
C ARG A 46 -2.94 1.72 -2.94
N LEU A 47 -3.15 2.99 -2.62
CA LEU A 47 -3.54 4.04 -3.56
C LEU A 47 -2.52 5.18 -3.53
N GLU A 48 -2.02 5.57 -4.70
CA GLU A 48 -1.18 6.77 -4.84
C GLU A 48 -2.01 8.04 -4.61
N LEU A 49 -1.65 8.81 -3.59
CA LEU A 49 -2.29 10.08 -3.24
C LEU A 49 -1.29 10.99 -2.50
N ASP A 50 -1.20 12.25 -2.92
CA ASP A 50 -0.35 13.28 -2.31
C ASP A 50 1.15 12.87 -2.21
N GLY A 51 1.65 12.15 -3.22
CA GLY A 51 3.09 11.78 -3.33
C GLY A 51 3.51 10.54 -2.53
N THR A 52 2.57 9.82 -1.93
CA THR A 52 2.79 8.54 -1.24
C THR A 52 1.71 7.52 -1.57
N LEU A 53 1.94 6.27 -1.18
CA LEU A 53 0.96 5.18 -1.23
C LEU A 53 0.20 5.10 0.09
N LYS A 54 -1.05 5.55 0.11
CA LYS A 54 -1.98 5.30 1.22
C LYS A 54 -2.30 3.82 1.26
N SER A 55 -2.08 3.17 2.39
CA SER A 55 -1.95 1.72 2.45
C SER A 55 -2.84 1.09 3.50
N TRP A 56 -3.46 -0.03 3.16
CA TRP A 56 -4.29 -0.82 4.06
C TRP A 56 -3.97 -2.31 3.94
N ALA A 57 -3.77 -2.97 5.08
CA ALA A 57 -3.70 -4.42 5.16
C ALA A 57 -5.11 -5.02 5.17
N ILE A 58 -5.39 -5.94 4.26
CA ILE A 58 -6.67 -6.64 4.08
C ILE A 58 -6.43 -8.14 4.36
N PRO A 59 -6.69 -8.64 5.58
CA PRO A 59 -6.35 -10.01 5.97
C PRO A 59 -6.98 -11.09 5.09
N LYS A 60 -8.20 -10.86 4.62
CA LYS A 60 -8.94 -11.81 3.76
C LYS A 60 -8.81 -11.49 2.26
N GLY A 61 -8.02 -10.48 1.87
CA GLY A 61 -7.94 -10.01 0.50
C GLY A 61 -9.20 -9.29 -0.02
N PRO A 62 -9.13 -8.70 -1.22
CA PRO A 62 -10.27 -8.06 -1.89
C PRO A 62 -11.34 -9.09 -2.27
N SER A 63 -12.56 -8.62 -2.53
CA SER A 63 -13.67 -9.44 -3.05
C SER A 63 -14.34 -8.71 -4.21
N LEU A 64 -14.79 -9.47 -5.21
CA LEU A 64 -15.60 -8.96 -6.32
C LEU A 64 -17.11 -9.03 -5.99
N ASP A 65 -17.48 -9.70 -4.90
CA ASP A 65 -18.86 -9.75 -4.43
C ASP A 65 -19.19 -8.49 -3.61
N PRO A 66 -20.18 -7.67 -4.01
CA PRO A 66 -20.55 -6.46 -3.28
C PRO A 66 -21.19 -6.72 -1.90
N ALA A 67 -21.64 -7.95 -1.60
CA ALA A 67 -22.15 -8.31 -0.28
C ALA A 67 -21.02 -8.55 0.75
N ASP A 68 -19.80 -8.85 0.26
CA ASP A 68 -18.64 -9.11 1.11
C ASP A 68 -18.05 -7.81 1.67
N LYS A 69 -18.13 -7.63 3.00
CA LYS A 69 -17.39 -6.57 3.70
C LYS A 69 -16.03 -7.09 4.17
N ARG A 70 -14.95 -6.53 3.62
CA ARG A 70 -13.57 -6.86 4.01
C ARG A 70 -13.03 -5.81 4.97
N LEU A 71 -12.44 -6.25 6.09
CA LEU A 71 -11.70 -5.36 6.98
C LEU A 71 -10.43 -4.88 6.27
N ALA A 72 -10.24 -3.56 6.19
CA ALA A 72 -9.05 -2.92 5.66
C ALA A 72 -8.42 -2.07 6.77
N VAL A 73 -7.30 -2.55 7.34
CA VAL A 73 -6.61 -1.90 8.45
C VAL A 73 -5.62 -0.90 7.89
N HIS A 74 -5.77 0.38 8.22
CA HIS A 74 -4.87 1.43 7.75
C HIS A 74 -3.47 1.26 8.37
N VAL A 75 -2.43 1.29 7.52
CA VAL A 75 -1.01 1.15 7.91
C VAL A 75 -0.21 2.38 7.45
N GLU A 76 1.11 2.39 7.64
CA GLU A 76 1.94 3.51 7.22
C GLU A 76 1.85 3.77 5.72
N ASP A 77 2.00 5.04 5.33
CA ASP A 77 2.26 5.40 3.95
C ASP A 77 3.53 4.70 3.44
N HIS A 78 3.55 4.31 2.17
CA HIS A 78 4.72 3.72 1.51
C HIS A 78 5.24 4.65 0.40
N PRO A 79 6.55 4.61 0.07
CA PRO A 79 7.07 5.37 -1.06
C PRO A 79 6.47 4.82 -2.36
N ILE A 80 6.30 5.67 -3.37
CA ILE A 80 5.73 5.27 -4.67
C ILE A 80 6.55 4.17 -5.34
N SER A 81 7.88 4.16 -5.14
CA SER A 81 8.78 3.09 -5.60
C SER A 81 8.40 1.71 -5.05
N TYR A 82 7.73 1.64 -3.89
CA TYR A 82 7.28 0.38 -3.29
C TYR A 82 6.20 -0.33 -4.11
N ALA A 83 5.47 0.39 -4.99
CA ALA A 83 4.42 -0.22 -5.80
C ALA A 83 4.94 -1.33 -6.74
N LYS A 84 6.23 -1.31 -7.07
CA LYS A 84 6.88 -2.31 -7.93
C LYS A 84 7.68 -3.35 -7.15
N PHE A 85 7.67 -3.29 -5.82
CA PHE A 85 8.46 -4.19 -5.01
C PHE A 85 7.84 -5.59 -5.01
N GLU A 86 8.64 -6.56 -5.46
CA GLU A 86 8.45 -7.99 -5.27
C GLU A 86 9.73 -8.56 -4.69
N GLY A 87 9.62 -9.48 -3.73
CA GLY A 87 10.78 -10.06 -3.09
C GLY A 87 10.47 -10.66 -1.72
N ASN A 88 11.52 -11.05 -1.02
CA ASN A 88 11.43 -11.53 0.35
C ASN A 88 11.94 -10.45 1.31
N ILE A 89 11.08 -10.04 2.24
CA ILE A 89 11.50 -9.22 3.38
C ILE A 89 12.07 -10.18 4.43
N PRO A 90 13.35 -10.04 4.85
CA PRO A 90 14.00 -11.00 5.73
C PRO A 90 13.24 -11.23 7.04
N HIS A 91 13.30 -12.46 7.56
CA HIS A 91 12.70 -12.80 8.83
C HIS A 91 13.23 -11.90 9.96
N GLY A 92 12.34 -11.49 10.89
CA GLY A 92 12.67 -10.57 11.97
C GLY A 92 12.65 -9.08 11.58
N GLN A 93 12.59 -8.75 10.29
CA GLN A 93 12.27 -7.39 9.85
C GLN A 93 10.77 -7.11 9.97
N TYR A 94 10.41 -5.82 10.04
CA TYR A 94 9.02 -5.40 10.02
C TYR A 94 8.36 -5.80 8.69
N GLY A 95 7.31 -6.63 8.76
CA GLY A 95 6.71 -7.20 7.56
C GLY A 95 7.52 -8.33 6.92
N GLY A 96 8.34 -9.06 7.68
CA GLY A 96 9.08 -10.20 7.16
C GLY A 96 8.18 -11.26 6.49
N GLY A 97 8.52 -11.64 5.26
CA GLY A 97 7.70 -12.52 4.42
C GLY A 97 7.89 -12.29 2.92
N ASP A 98 7.28 -13.16 2.12
CA ASP A 98 7.28 -13.01 0.66
C ASP A 98 6.22 -11.99 0.23
N VAL A 99 6.60 -11.08 -0.66
CA VAL A 99 5.74 -10.06 -1.26
C VAL A 99 5.75 -10.24 -2.77
N ILE A 100 4.57 -10.31 -3.38
CA ILE A 100 4.39 -10.23 -4.83
C ILE A 100 3.38 -9.14 -5.15
N VAL A 101 3.51 -8.50 -6.32
CA VAL A 101 2.49 -7.63 -6.89
C VAL A 101 1.42 -8.54 -7.48
N TRP A 102 0.31 -8.65 -6.77
CA TRP A 102 -0.81 -9.50 -7.16
C TRP A 102 -1.69 -8.83 -8.23
N ASP A 103 -1.85 -7.51 -8.13
CA ASP A 103 -2.55 -6.69 -9.11
C ASP A 103 -2.03 -5.25 -9.07
N GLN A 104 -2.13 -4.53 -10.18
CA GLN A 104 -1.70 -3.13 -10.29
C GLN A 104 -2.41 -2.43 -11.46
N GLY A 105 -2.57 -1.12 -11.34
CA GLY A 105 -3.16 -0.33 -12.41
C GLY A 105 -3.35 1.12 -12.02
N VAL A 106 -4.39 1.75 -12.59
CA VAL A 106 -4.75 3.14 -12.32
C VAL A 106 -6.13 3.19 -11.67
N TRP A 107 -6.24 3.88 -10.55
CA TRP A 107 -7.53 4.11 -9.89
C TRP A 107 -8.10 5.48 -10.27
N LYS A 108 -9.42 5.59 -10.27
CA LYS A 108 -10.13 6.85 -10.51
C LYS A 108 -11.00 7.19 -9.29
N PRO A 109 -10.67 8.26 -8.53
CA PRO A 109 -11.52 8.71 -7.44
C PRO A 109 -12.87 9.22 -7.97
N HIS A 110 -13.93 8.97 -7.21
CA HIS A 110 -15.23 9.60 -7.43
C HIS A 110 -15.29 10.91 -6.63
N GLY A 111 -14.85 12.01 -7.24
CA GLY A 111 -14.73 13.33 -6.61
C GLY A 111 -13.29 13.68 -6.21
N ASP A 112 -13.14 14.59 -5.23
CA ASP A 112 -11.83 14.99 -4.73
C ASP A 112 -11.22 13.90 -3.83
N ALA A 113 -10.13 13.30 -4.28
CA ALA A 113 -9.46 12.20 -3.58
C ALA A 113 -8.93 12.59 -2.19
N SER A 114 -8.32 13.78 -2.08
CA SER A 114 -7.67 14.23 -0.84
C SER A 114 -8.72 14.58 0.22
N ALA A 115 -9.85 15.17 -0.17
CA ALA A 115 -11.00 15.41 0.70
C ALA A 115 -11.71 14.11 1.10
N ALA A 116 -11.90 13.18 0.15
CA ALA A 116 -12.50 11.87 0.41
C ALA A 116 -11.69 11.05 1.42
N TYR A 117 -10.36 11.04 1.27
CA TYR A 117 -9.44 10.40 2.21
C TYR A 117 -9.53 11.02 3.61
N LYS A 118 -9.48 12.36 3.71
CA LYS A 118 -9.58 13.08 5.00
C LYS A 118 -10.92 12.86 5.73
N SER A 119 -12.02 12.72 4.97
CA SER A 119 -13.35 12.46 5.54
C SER A 119 -13.59 10.99 5.91
N GLY A 120 -12.65 10.09 5.60
CA GLY A 120 -12.76 8.67 5.92
C GLY A 120 -13.67 7.88 4.98
N LYS A 121 -14.06 8.44 3.82
CA LYS A 121 -14.95 7.79 2.85
C LYS A 121 -14.44 7.97 1.44
N ILE A 122 -13.82 6.93 0.90
CA ILE A 122 -13.26 6.93 -0.45
C ILE A 122 -14.13 6.04 -1.34
N LYS A 123 -14.61 6.60 -2.45
CA LYS A 123 -15.26 5.87 -3.54
C LYS A 123 -14.40 6.02 -4.79
N PHE A 124 -14.22 4.94 -5.52
CA PHE A 124 -13.33 4.91 -6.68
C PHE A 124 -13.67 3.77 -7.63
N THR A 125 -13.06 3.81 -8.82
CA THR A 125 -12.99 2.72 -9.80
C THR A 125 -11.55 2.26 -9.92
N LEU A 126 -11.34 0.95 -10.05
CA LEU A 126 -10.06 0.32 -10.42
C LEU A 126 -10.13 -0.14 -11.88
#